data_AF-A0A4R7FYG9-F1
#
_entry.id   AF-A0A4R7FYG9-F1
#
_cell.length_a   1.000
_cell.length_b   1.000
_cell.length_c   1.000
_cell.angle_alpha   90.00
_cell.angle_beta   90.00
_cell.angle_gamma   90.00
#
_symmetry.space_group_name_H-M   'P 1'
#
loop_
_entity.id
_entity.type
_entity.pdbx_description
1 polymer ?
#
loop_
_entity_poly.entity_id
_entity_poly.type
_entity_poly.pdbx_seq_one_letter_code
_entity_poly.pdbx_strand_id
1 'polypeptide(L)'
;MRKQMLTLAAALAMALPGLSNAALITGTTNYSGDGVYSFRSTDLTYDAGGAAYSDLPVLMFCIDHGARPPFDITSQFDTAAGASAIKGSAGAAGEAAINWVLDQYYVSYYKNGSIEQRRALQYALWEIGNDYNGTAASIDVAAGASRPSAEDVTEYGGTDQAAFVSAYTSLYNAMKASLPGLRSSYRSTTYTIDLFRNLDPDYQNMAALIERAPPNTVPVAEPSITGTPQVGSTVTGSYTYADNNGDIENPVGTTYQFVTSPNPSIGSASEGTVVASGTTGGAGQTPTYTLQPGDLNQNVFFCVTPAAQTGATPGLEVCTSPVGPVTTRVVQQAPTPVPGLGSWALIGLASLLALLGIRRQRQG
;
A
#
# COMPACT_ATOMS: atom_id res chain seq x y z
N MET A 1 52.24 12.64 23.65
CA MET A 1 50.87 12.97 24.09
C MET A 1 50.21 13.70 22.92
N ARG A 2 49.55 13.07 21.94
CA ARG A 2 48.49 12.06 21.96
C ARG A 2 47.23 12.57 22.66
N LYS A 3 46.22 12.94 21.85
CA LYS A 3 44.76 12.83 22.02
C LYS A 3 43.99 14.13 21.75
N GLN A 4 42.89 13.94 21.00
CA GLN A 4 41.70 14.78 20.85
C GLN A 4 41.71 15.87 19.76
N MET A 5 41.64 15.45 18.49
CA MET A 5 40.84 16.14 17.45
C MET A 5 40.34 15.09 16.43
N LEU A 6 39.45 14.21 16.89
CA LEU A 6 38.73 13.24 16.06
C LEU A 6 37.37 13.03 16.72
N THR A 7 36.37 13.83 16.29
CA THR A 7 34.91 13.58 16.41
C THR A 7 34.16 14.89 16.13
N LEU A 8 33.91 15.21 14.86
CA LEU A 8 32.73 15.99 14.41
C LEU A 8 32.69 16.01 12.86
N ALA A 9 32.43 14.87 12.23
CA ALA A 9 32.15 14.80 10.79
C ALA A 9 31.15 13.69 10.45
N ALA A 10 30.22 13.40 11.36
CA ALA A 10 29.17 12.42 11.16
C ALA A 10 27.91 12.88 11.90
N ALA A 11 27.24 13.92 11.39
CA ALA A 11 25.85 14.28 11.71
C ALA A 11 25.44 15.54 10.93
N LEU A 12 25.11 15.40 9.64
CA LEU A 12 24.03 16.18 8.98
C LEU A 12 23.84 15.69 7.54
N ALA A 13 23.06 14.62 7.37
CA ALA A 13 22.43 14.28 6.10
C ALA A 13 21.05 13.69 6.41
N MET A 14 20.22 14.46 7.11
CA MET A 14 18.79 14.20 7.22
C MET A 14 18.02 15.51 7.11
N ALA A 15 16.93 15.44 6.35
CA ALA A 15 15.91 16.45 6.09
C ALA A 15 16.23 17.53 5.05
N LEU A 16 15.80 17.28 3.81
CA LEU A 16 14.75 18.04 3.09
C LEU A 16 14.40 17.25 1.81
N PRO A 17 13.13 16.90 1.53
CA PRO A 17 12.71 16.59 0.16
C PRO A 17 12.57 17.93 -0.58
N GLY A 18 13.70 18.56 -0.87
CA GLY A 18 13.78 19.73 -1.72
C GLY A 18 13.71 19.25 -3.16
N LEU A 19 12.59 19.55 -3.85
CA LEU A 19 12.46 19.62 -5.31
C LEU A 19 13.44 18.71 -6.07
N SER A 20 13.17 17.41 -6.06
CA SER A 20 13.85 16.44 -6.91
C SER A 20 13.55 16.81 -8.36
N ASN A 21 14.46 17.53 -9.02
CA ASN A 21 14.53 17.47 -10.48
C ASN A 21 14.61 15.99 -10.85
N ALA A 22 13.72 15.51 -11.71
CA ALA A 22 13.73 14.14 -12.20
C ALA A 22 15.16 13.77 -12.59
N ALA A 23 15.72 12.74 -11.95
CA ALA A 23 17.09 12.35 -12.21
C ALA A 23 17.09 11.59 -13.54
N LEU A 24 17.57 12.25 -14.59
CA LEU A 24 17.65 11.68 -15.92
C LEU A 24 18.94 10.90 -16.07
N ILE A 25 18.83 9.69 -16.60
CA ILE A 25 19.98 8.85 -16.92
C ILE A 25 20.03 8.52 -18.40
N THR A 26 21.23 8.39 -18.93
CA THR A 26 21.48 8.00 -20.32
C THR A 26 22.45 6.82 -20.35
N GLY A 27 22.21 5.85 -21.23
CA GLY A 27 23.10 4.71 -21.42
C GLY A 27 22.63 3.82 -22.55
N THR A 28 23.50 2.90 -22.96
CA THR A 28 23.22 1.92 -24.02
C THR A 28 22.51 0.70 -23.43
N THR A 29 21.37 0.32 -24.01
CA THR A 29 20.61 -0.88 -23.63
C THR A 29 21.04 -2.07 -24.48
N ASN A 30 22.10 -2.76 -24.06
CA ASN A 30 22.59 -3.94 -24.79
C ASN A 30 21.74 -5.16 -24.47
N TYR A 31 21.29 -5.88 -25.48
CA TYR A 31 20.47 -7.09 -25.28
C TYR A 31 21.23 -8.15 -24.47
N SER A 32 20.58 -8.72 -23.45
CA SER A 32 21.23 -9.69 -22.57
C SER A 32 21.45 -11.08 -23.20
N GLY A 33 20.79 -11.40 -24.31
CA GLY A 33 20.92 -12.71 -24.98
C GLY A 33 20.33 -13.87 -24.19
N ASP A 34 19.34 -13.62 -23.33
CA ASP A 34 18.80 -14.57 -22.36
C ASP A 34 17.40 -15.11 -22.70
N GLY A 35 16.87 -14.76 -23.88
CA GLY A 35 15.56 -15.19 -24.38
C GLY A 35 14.41 -14.31 -23.92
N VAL A 36 14.65 -13.26 -23.13
CA VAL A 36 13.63 -12.30 -22.69
C VAL A 36 14.03 -10.89 -23.06
N TYR A 37 13.15 -9.89 -22.93
CA TYR A 37 13.49 -8.49 -23.22
C TYR A 37 14.17 -7.85 -22.01
N SER A 38 15.32 -8.41 -21.66
CA SER A 38 16.23 -7.84 -20.67
C SER A 38 17.48 -7.27 -21.34
N PHE A 39 18.07 -6.28 -20.68
CA PHE A 39 19.18 -5.50 -21.20
C PHE A 39 20.20 -5.21 -20.11
N ARG A 40 21.46 -5.09 -20.51
CA ARG A 40 22.56 -4.66 -19.65
C ARG A 40 23.16 -3.37 -20.17
N SER A 41 23.20 -2.37 -19.30
CA SER A 41 23.94 -1.13 -19.58
C SER A 41 25.21 -1.09 -18.75
N THR A 42 26.35 -0.88 -19.42
CA THR A 42 27.67 -0.70 -18.81
C THR A 42 28.09 0.78 -18.74
N ASP A 43 27.20 1.68 -19.13
CA ASP A 43 27.46 3.11 -19.35
C ASP A 43 26.31 4.01 -18.86
N LEU A 44 25.43 3.48 -18.01
CA LEU A 44 24.28 4.20 -17.46
C LEU A 44 24.76 5.29 -16.49
N THR A 45 24.58 6.55 -16.87
CA THR A 45 25.10 7.72 -16.13
C THR A 45 24.03 8.80 -15.93
N TYR A 46 24.11 9.52 -14.81
CA TYR A 46 23.35 10.76 -14.59
C TYR A 46 23.96 11.87 -15.43
N ASP A 47 23.16 12.51 -16.27
CA ASP A 47 23.62 13.44 -17.32
C ASP A 47 24.63 12.79 -18.29
N ALA A 48 24.82 13.38 -19.49
CA ALA A 48 25.76 12.83 -20.46
C ALA A 48 27.21 12.88 -19.92
N GLY A 49 27.78 11.72 -19.55
CA GLY A 49 29.14 11.60 -19.03
C GLY A 49 29.31 11.95 -17.55
N GLY A 50 28.22 12.02 -16.78
CA GLY A 50 28.28 12.23 -15.34
C GLY A 50 28.54 10.93 -14.56
N ALA A 51 28.13 10.92 -13.29
CA ALA A 51 28.39 9.78 -12.41
C ALA A 51 27.59 8.55 -12.86
N ALA A 52 28.14 7.36 -12.65
CA ALA A 52 27.41 6.11 -12.88
C ALA A 52 26.13 6.08 -12.03
N TYR A 53 25.04 5.58 -12.61
CA TYR A 53 23.76 5.44 -11.91
C TYR A 53 23.88 4.51 -10.69
N SER A 54 24.55 3.38 -10.87
CA SER A 54 24.76 2.35 -9.84
C SER A 54 26.02 1.54 -10.19
N ASP A 55 26.21 0.40 -9.51
CA ASP A 55 27.22 -0.58 -9.88
C ASP A 55 26.90 -1.11 -11.27
N LEU A 56 27.80 -0.85 -12.23
CA LEU A 56 27.66 -1.30 -13.61
C LEU A 56 28.18 -2.74 -13.73
N PRO A 57 27.57 -3.60 -14.58
CA PRO A 57 26.41 -3.31 -15.43
C PRO A 57 25.08 -3.37 -14.68
N VAL A 58 24.15 -2.47 -15.06
CA VAL A 58 22.77 -2.49 -14.57
C VAL A 58 21.94 -3.40 -15.47
N LEU A 59 21.26 -4.38 -14.86
CA LEU A 59 20.29 -5.25 -15.54
C LEU A 59 18.92 -4.58 -15.52
N MET A 60 18.24 -4.57 -16.66
CA MET A 60 16.92 -3.94 -16.81
C MET A 60 15.98 -4.86 -17.58
N PHE A 61 14.71 -4.91 -17.16
CA PHE A 61 13.65 -5.69 -17.78
C PHE A 61 12.60 -4.78 -18.39
N CYS A 62 12.19 -5.05 -19.62
CA CYS A 62 11.03 -4.41 -20.22
C CYS A 62 9.75 -4.70 -19.42
N ILE A 63 8.92 -3.69 -19.17
CA ILE A 63 7.63 -3.84 -18.44
C ILE A 63 6.42 -3.33 -19.24
N ASP A 64 6.61 -2.78 -20.44
CA ASP A 64 5.57 -2.11 -21.22
C ASP A 64 5.36 -2.80 -22.58
N HIS A 65 4.52 -3.85 -22.62
CA HIS A 65 4.37 -4.69 -23.81
C HIS A 65 3.88 -3.91 -25.05
N GLY A 66 3.22 -2.76 -24.87
CA GLY A 66 2.66 -1.97 -25.96
C GLY A 66 3.68 -1.16 -26.77
N ALA A 67 4.93 -1.06 -26.30
CA ALA A 67 6.00 -0.31 -26.96
C ALA A 67 7.15 -1.22 -27.44
N ARG A 68 8.06 -0.68 -28.26
CA ARG A 68 9.16 -1.45 -28.85
C ARG A 68 10.26 -1.69 -27.79
N PRO A 69 10.89 -2.86 -27.73
CA PRO A 69 12.04 -3.04 -26.86
C PRO A 69 13.25 -2.24 -27.38
N PRO A 70 14.05 -1.61 -26.52
CA PRO A 70 15.18 -0.77 -26.92
C PRO A 70 16.43 -1.62 -27.23
N PHE A 71 16.41 -2.38 -28.32
CA PHE A 71 17.53 -3.25 -28.71
C PHE A 71 18.76 -2.46 -29.17
N ASP A 72 19.82 -2.50 -28.36
CA ASP A 72 21.17 -2.05 -28.69
C ASP A 72 21.22 -0.56 -29.11
N ILE A 73 20.41 0.27 -28.44
CA ILE A 73 20.34 1.71 -28.65
C ILE A 73 20.74 2.48 -27.40
N THR A 74 21.08 3.75 -27.57
CA THR A 74 21.16 4.69 -26.44
C THR A 74 19.76 5.11 -26.03
N SER A 75 19.41 4.86 -24.77
CA SER A 75 18.12 5.22 -24.19
C SER A 75 18.30 6.29 -23.10
N GLN A 76 17.26 7.11 -22.90
CA GLN A 76 17.18 8.06 -21.80
C GLN A 76 16.00 7.69 -20.91
N PHE A 77 16.25 7.66 -19.59
CA PHE A 77 15.23 7.30 -18.63
C PHE A 77 15.04 8.37 -17.56
N ASP A 78 13.79 8.57 -17.16
CA ASP A 78 13.44 9.21 -15.89
C ASP A 78 13.39 8.16 -14.79
N THR A 79 14.30 8.27 -13.82
CA THR A 79 14.40 7.34 -12.67
C THR A 79 13.50 7.74 -11.51
N ALA A 80 12.92 8.94 -11.52
CA ALA A 80 11.98 9.41 -10.51
C ALA A 80 10.53 9.02 -10.87
N ALA A 81 10.33 8.29 -11.96
CA ALA A 81 9.01 7.90 -12.42
C ALA A 81 8.26 7.02 -11.40
N GLY A 82 8.96 6.11 -10.72
CA GLY A 82 8.32 5.15 -9.80
C GLY A 82 7.12 4.48 -10.45
N ALA A 83 6.00 4.38 -9.72
CA ALA A 83 4.72 3.88 -10.25
C ALA A 83 4.22 4.55 -11.55
N SER A 84 4.65 5.78 -11.89
CA SER A 84 4.23 6.43 -13.15
C SER A 84 4.91 5.84 -14.41
N ALA A 85 5.92 4.98 -14.25
CA ALA A 85 6.46 4.17 -15.34
C ALA A 85 5.55 2.99 -15.72
N ILE A 86 4.57 2.65 -14.86
CA ILE A 86 3.60 1.58 -15.12
C ILE A 86 2.42 2.18 -15.88
N LYS A 87 2.02 1.55 -16.99
CA LYS A 87 0.84 1.98 -17.77
C LYS A 87 -0.47 1.51 -17.13
N GLY A 88 -0.45 0.35 -16.48
CA GLY A 88 -1.58 -0.16 -15.71
C GLY A 88 -2.01 0.79 -14.61
N SER A 89 -3.29 0.75 -14.24
CA SER A 89 -3.86 1.71 -13.26
C SER A 89 -3.53 1.38 -11.79
N ALA A 90 -2.66 0.40 -11.53
CA ALA A 90 -2.36 -0.06 -10.17
C ALA A 90 -1.54 0.94 -9.32
N GLY A 91 -0.85 1.90 -9.95
CA GLY A 91 -0.03 2.88 -9.22
C GLY A 91 0.97 2.20 -8.27
N ALA A 92 0.99 2.61 -7.00
CA ALA A 92 1.88 2.05 -5.99
C ALA A 92 1.71 0.53 -5.77
N ALA A 93 0.52 -0.01 -5.99
CA ALA A 93 0.29 -1.46 -5.93
C ALA A 93 1.01 -2.20 -7.08
N GLY A 94 1.13 -1.57 -8.25
CA GLY A 94 1.90 -2.11 -9.38
C GLY A 94 3.40 -2.11 -9.11
N GLU A 95 3.92 -1.03 -8.50
CA GLU A 95 5.33 -0.96 -8.11
C GLU A 95 5.68 -2.01 -7.05
N ALA A 96 4.81 -2.19 -6.05
CA ALA A 96 4.92 -3.27 -5.07
C ALA A 96 4.89 -4.65 -5.74
N ALA A 97 4.02 -4.85 -6.73
CA ALA A 97 3.90 -6.11 -7.46
C ALA A 97 5.17 -6.44 -8.28
N ILE A 98 5.77 -5.46 -8.98
CA ILE A 98 7.05 -5.67 -9.68
C ILE A 98 8.15 -6.05 -8.69
N ASN A 99 8.24 -5.34 -7.57
CA ASN A 99 9.18 -5.65 -6.50
C ASN A 99 9.00 -7.09 -6.00
N TRP A 100 7.76 -7.50 -5.74
CA TRP A 100 7.46 -8.84 -5.24
C TRP A 100 7.80 -9.91 -6.27
N VAL A 101 7.42 -9.74 -7.54
CA VAL A 101 7.73 -10.72 -8.59
C VAL A 101 9.24 -10.90 -8.75
N LEU A 102 10.00 -9.81 -8.82
CA LEU A 102 11.46 -9.90 -8.96
C LEU A 102 12.11 -10.46 -7.69
N ASP A 103 11.68 -10.07 -6.50
CA ASP A 103 12.21 -10.61 -5.24
C ASP A 103 12.02 -12.13 -5.14
N GLN A 104 10.83 -12.62 -5.50
CA GLN A 104 10.49 -14.04 -5.38
C GLN A 104 11.04 -14.91 -6.54
N TYR A 105 11.11 -14.36 -7.75
CA TYR A 105 11.34 -15.17 -8.96
C TYR A 105 12.63 -14.82 -9.72
N TYR A 106 13.37 -13.76 -9.37
CA TYR A 106 14.61 -13.42 -10.07
C TYR A 106 15.62 -14.58 -10.05
N VAL A 107 15.89 -15.19 -8.89
CA VAL A 107 16.88 -16.27 -8.82
C VAL A 107 16.40 -17.54 -9.53
N SER A 108 15.15 -17.93 -9.29
CA SER A 108 14.60 -19.21 -9.75
C SER A 108 14.20 -19.21 -11.22
N TYR A 109 13.65 -18.11 -11.73
CA TYR A 109 13.16 -18.00 -13.11
C TYR A 109 14.15 -17.29 -14.02
N TYR A 110 14.82 -16.24 -13.55
CA TYR A 110 15.76 -15.50 -14.39
C TYR A 110 17.17 -16.10 -14.36
N LYS A 111 17.83 -16.06 -13.19
CA LYS A 111 19.25 -16.38 -13.05
C LYS A 111 19.55 -17.86 -13.33
N ASN A 112 18.75 -18.75 -12.73
CA ASN A 112 18.94 -20.19 -12.80
C ASN A 112 17.87 -20.91 -13.63
N GLY A 113 16.87 -20.17 -14.12
CA GLY A 113 15.74 -20.76 -14.83
C GLY A 113 16.03 -21.08 -16.29
N SER A 114 15.19 -21.94 -16.87
CA SER A 114 15.16 -22.21 -18.31
C SER A 114 14.62 -21.01 -19.09
N ILE A 115 14.74 -21.04 -20.43
CA ILE A 115 14.19 -19.97 -21.28
C ILE A 115 12.68 -19.85 -21.11
N GLU A 116 11.98 -20.97 -20.95
CA GLU A 116 10.56 -21.03 -20.66
C GLU A 116 10.21 -20.31 -19.34
N GLN A 117 11.02 -20.50 -18.30
CA GLN A 117 10.83 -19.80 -17.02
C GLN A 117 11.15 -18.31 -17.13
N ARG A 118 12.21 -17.95 -17.87
CA ARG A 118 12.51 -16.54 -18.15
C ARG A 118 11.37 -15.86 -18.89
N ARG A 119 10.85 -16.47 -19.97
CA ARG A 119 9.67 -15.95 -20.70
C ARG A 119 8.49 -15.80 -19.76
N ALA A 120 8.18 -16.81 -18.94
CA ALA A 120 7.11 -16.70 -17.96
C ALA A 120 7.27 -15.46 -17.04
N LEU A 121 8.48 -15.18 -16.56
CA LEU A 121 8.78 -13.97 -15.78
C LEU A 121 8.56 -12.68 -16.59
N GLN A 122 9.00 -12.63 -17.85
CA GLN A 122 8.78 -11.48 -18.75
C GLN A 122 7.29 -11.17 -18.93
N TYR A 123 6.46 -12.20 -19.10
CA TYR A 123 5.01 -12.03 -19.22
C TYR A 123 4.36 -11.54 -17.93
N ALA A 124 4.81 -12.02 -16.78
CA ALA A 124 4.34 -11.50 -15.49
C ALA A 124 4.68 -10.01 -15.30
N LEU A 125 5.88 -9.59 -15.71
CA LEU A 125 6.27 -8.17 -15.68
C LEU A 125 5.41 -7.32 -16.63
N TRP A 126 5.08 -7.84 -17.82
CA TRP A 126 4.15 -7.16 -18.72
C TRP A 126 2.72 -7.12 -18.20
N GLU A 127 2.24 -8.20 -17.60
CA GLU A 127 0.92 -8.22 -16.95
C GLU A 127 0.81 -7.10 -15.92
N ILE A 128 1.81 -6.98 -15.05
CA ILE A 128 1.82 -5.95 -14.01
C ILE A 128 1.97 -4.56 -14.61
N GLY A 129 2.86 -4.42 -15.61
CA GLY A 129 3.15 -3.14 -16.24
C GLY A 129 1.99 -2.55 -17.05
N ASN A 130 1.06 -3.38 -17.54
CA ASN A 130 0.04 -2.99 -18.51
C ASN A 130 -1.39 -3.21 -18.03
N ASP A 131 -1.68 -4.36 -17.39
CA ASP A 131 -3.05 -4.84 -17.17
C ASP A 131 -3.45 -4.85 -15.68
N TYR A 132 -2.51 -5.08 -14.77
CA TYR A 132 -2.79 -5.13 -13.35
C TYR A 132 -3.34 -3.80 -12.84
N ASN A 133 -4.46 -3.86 -12.13
CA ASN A 133 -5.15 -2.69 -11.57
C ASN A 133 -5.28 -2.73 -10.04
N GLY A 134 -4.53 -3.63 -9.38
CA GLY A 134 -4.64 -3.87 -7.93
C GLY A 134 -5.52 -5.08 -7.57
N THR A 135 -6.25 -5.67 -8.51
CA THR A 135 -7.18 -6.77 -8.24
C THR A 135 -6.73 -8.10 -8.83
N ALA A 136 -7.08 -9.22 -8.18
CA ALA A 136 -6.80 -10.56 -8.70
C ALA A 136 -7.42 -10.81 -10.08
N ALA A 137 -8.58 -10.19 -10.34
CA ALA A 137 -9.31 -10.33 -11.59
C ALA A 137 -8.58 -9.70 -12.79
N SER A 138 -7.75 -8.69 -12.54
CA SER A 138 -6.94 -8.05 -13.59
C SER A 138 -5.71 -8.86 -14.02
N ILE A 139 -5.41 -9.96 -13.33
CA ILE A 139 -4.34 -10.88 -13.70
C ILE A 139 -4.99 -11.98 -14.56
N ASP A 140 -4.75 -12.00 -15.86
CA ASP A 140 -5.42 -12.94 -16.75
C ASP A 140 -4.51 -13.42 -17.89
N VAL A 141 -4.33 -14.73 -17.98
CA VAL A 141 -3.48 -15.37 -19.00
C VAL A 141 -4.11 -15.36 -20.40
N ALA A 142 -5.41 -15.07 -20.50
CA ALA A 142 -6.19 -15.08 -21.74
C ALA A 142 -6.66 -13.69 -22.16
N ALA A 143 -6.60 -12.70 -21.26
CA ALA A 143 -6.95 -11.32 -21.53
C ALA A 143 -5.71 -10.41 -21.40
N GLY A 144 -5.91 -9.10 -21.55
CA GLY A 144 -4.82 -8.12 -21.40
C GLY A 144 -3.89 -8.00 -22.60
N ALA A 145 -2.83 -7.24 -22.39
CA ALA A 145 -1.79 -6.92 -23.36
C ALA A 145 -0.74 -8.04 -23.46
N SER A 146 -0.43 -8.73 -22.36
CA SER A 146 0.63 -9.75 -22.33
C SER A 146 0.27 -11.00 -23.17
N ARG A 147 -0.89 -11.63 -22.96
CA ARG A 147 -1.43 -12.80 -23.71
C ARG A 147 -0.46 -13.98 -23.87
N PRO A 148 0.06 -14.58 -22.79
CA PRO A 148 1.03 -15.68 -22.85
C PRO A 148 0.54 -16.94 -23.59
N SER A 149 -0.77 -17.18 -23.65
CA SER A 149 -1.33 -18.35 -24.33
C SER A 149 -1.18 -18.34 -25.86
N ALA A 150 -0.84 -17.19 -26.46
CA ALA A 150 -0.65 -17.03 -27.90
C ALA A 150 0.83 -17.10 -28.34
N GLU A 151 1.74 -17.28 -27.39
CA GLU A 151 3.19 -17.23 -27.62
C GLU A 151 3.74 -18.55 -28.17
N ASP A 152 4.70 -18.47 -29.09
CA ASP A 152 5.58 -19.57 -29.46
C ASP A 152 6.97 -19.35 -28.85
N VAL A 153 7.27 -20.08 -27.76
CA VAL A 153 8.53 -19.92 -27.03
C VAL A 153 9.76 -20.27 -27.87
N THR A 154 9.58 -21.04 -28.96
CA THR A 154 10.70 -21.47 -29.81
C THR A 154 11.31 -20.33 -30.62
N GLU A 155 10.56 -19.27 -30.88
CA GLU A 155 11.07 -18.04 -31.52
C GLU A 155 12.15 -17.34 -30.68
N TYR A 156 12.18 -17.62 -29.37
CA TYR A 156 13.09 -17.02 -28.39
C TYR A 156 14.14 -18.00 -27.87
N GLY A 157 14.34 -19.12 -28.58
CA GLY A 157 15.31 -20.16 -28.22
C GLY A 157 14.80 -21.17 -27.19
N GLY A 158 13.52 -21.09 -26.80
CA GLY A 158 12.87 -22.14 -26.02
C GLY A 158 12.69 -23.41 -26.85
N THR A 159 12.40 -24.52 -26.18
CA THR A 159 12.18 -25.81 -26.86
C THR A 159 10.93 -26.54 -26.37
N ASP A 160 10.35 -26.10 -25.25
CA ASP A 160 9.22 -26.78 -24.64
C ASP A 160 8.06 -25.80 -24.34
N GLN A 161 7.12 -25.72 -25.28
CA GLN A 161 5.92 -24.91 -25.13
C GLN A 161 5.08 -25.32 -23.90
N ALA A 162 5.03 -26.61 -23.56
CA ALA A 162 4.25 -27.08 -22.43
C ALA A 162 4.90 -26.68 -21.09
N ALA A 163 6.23 -26.71 -21.02
CA ALA A 163 6.97 -26.19 -19.87
C ALA A 163 6.79 -24.68 -19.70
N PHE A 164 6.79 -23.90 -20.79
CA PHE A 164 6.43 -22.48 -20.75
C PHE A 164 5.02 -22.26 -20.20
N VAL A 165 4.03 -23.00 -20.72
CA VAL A 165 2.64 -22.93 -20.24
C VAL A 165 2.53 -23.23 -18.75
N SER A 166 3.21 -24.27 -18.29
CA SER A 166 3.25 -24.64 -16.88
C SER A 166 3.90 -23.56 -16.00
N ALA A 167 5.03 -23.00 -16.46
CA ALA A 167 5.78 -21.97 -15.74
C ALA A 167 4.96 -20.68 -15.58
N TYR A 168 4.37 -20.15 -16.66
CA TYR A 168 3.57 -18.93 -16.55
C TYR A 168 2.29 -19.18 -15.75
N THR A 169 1.65 -20.36 -15.88
CA THR A 169 0.43 -20.68 -15.11
C THR A 169 0.73 -20.69 -13.61
N SER A 170 1.85 -21.28 -13.21
CA SER A 170 2.30 -21.31 -11.81
C SER A 170 2.55 -19.91 -11.27
N LEU A 171 3.26 -19.08 -12.05
CA LEU A 171 3.57 -17.70 -11.68
C LEU A 171 2.31 -16.83 -11.56
N TYR A 172 1.39 -16.90 -12.52
CA TYR A 172 0.13 -16.16 -12.49
C TYR A 172 -0.77 -16.56 -11.32
N ASN A 173 -0.81 -17.85 -10.97
CA ASN A 173 -1.56 -18.30 -9.80
C ASN A 173 -0.97 -17.74 -8.49
N ALA A 174 0.37 -17.68 -8.39
CA ALA A 174 1.02 -17.06 -7.24
C ALA A 174 0.73 -15.56 -7.16
N MET A 175 0.82 -14.84 -8.30
CA MET A 175 0.45 -13.43 -8.37
C MET A 175 -1.00 -13.18 -7.95
N LYS A 176 -1.96 -13.99 -8.44
CA LYS A 176 -3.38 -13.89 -8.04
C LYS A 176 -3.60 -14.06 -6.54
N ALA A 177 -2.84 -14.96 -5.92
CA ALA A 177 -2.95 -15.22 -4.49
C ALA A 177 -2.31 -14.11 -3.64
N SER A 178 -1.19 -13.55 -4.08
CA SER A 178 -0.36 -12.67 -3.25
C SER A 178 -0.61 -11.18 -3.48
N LEU A 179 -0.72 -10.74 -4.74
CA LEU A 179 -0.73 -9.31 -5.08
C LEU A 179 -1.91 -8.51 -4.49
N PRO A 180 -3.17 -9.03 -4.47
CA PRO A 180 -4.30 -8.27 -3.91
C PRO A 180 -4.18 -7.94 -2.42
N GLY A 181 -3.43 -8.75 -1.67
CA GLY A 181 -3.16 -8.53 -0.24
C GLY A 181 -1.80 -7.89 0.02
N LEU A 182 -1.03 -7.61 -1.03
CA LEU A 182 0.31 -7.04 -0.90
C LEU A 182 0.17 -5.55 -0.55
N ARG A 183 0.88 -5.14 0.51
CA ARG A 183 0.97 -3.72 0.87
C ARG A 183 1.59 -2.91 -0.28
N SER A 184 0.99 -1.79 -0.65
CA SER A 184 1.48 -0.89 -1.70
C SER A 184 2.87 -0.29 -1.38
N SER A 185 3.24 -0.26 -0.10
CA SER A 185 4.56 0.15 0.38
C SER A 185 5.64 -0.92 0.28
N TYR A 186 5.32 -2.14 -0.17
CA TYR A 186 6.28 -3.24 -0.24
C TYR A 186 7.42 -2.94 -1.20
N ARG A 187 8.65 -3.15 -0.77
CA ARG A 187 9.87 -3.14 -1.59
C ARG A 187 10.72 -4.37 -1.26
N SER A 188 11.50 -4.85 -2.22
CA SER A 188 12.41 -5.99 -2.01
C SER A 188 13.44 -5.66 -0.91
N THR A 189 13.84 -6.66 -0.13
CA THR A 189 14.97 -6.56 0.82
C THR A 189 16.28 -7.05 0.22
N THR A 190 16.18 -7.82 -0.85
CA THR A 190 17.30 -8.51 -1.47
C THR A 190 17.91 -7.68 -2.59
N TYR A 191 17.07 -6.99 -3.35
CA TYR A 191 17.41 -6.29 -4.57
C TYR A 191 16.99 -4.82 -4.49
N THR A 192 17.82 -3.93 -5.02
CA THR A 192 17.38 -2.58 -5.33
C THR A 192 16.69 -2.64 -6.69
N ILE A 193 15.42 -2.23 -6.72
CA ILE A 193 14.57 -2.27 -7.91
C ILE A 193 14.02 -0.88 -8.16
N ASP A 194 14.35 -0.32 -9.32
CA ASP A 194 13.93 1.02 -9.73
C ASP A 194 13.13 0.95 -11.02
N LEU A 195 12.07 1.75 -11.13
CA LEU A 195 11.25 1.82 -12.33
C LEU A 195 11.68 3.01 -13.19
N PHE A 196 12.07 2.71 -14.42
CA PHE A 196 12.56 3.65 -15.41
C PHE A 196 11.48 3.92 -16.44
N ARG A 197 11.06 5.19 -16.53
CA ARG A 197 10.24 5.63 -17.66
C ARG A 197 11.15 6.02 -18.81
N ASN A 198 10.98 5.38 -19.97
CA ASN A 198 11.70 5.78 -21.17
C ASN A 198 11.19 7.15 -21.63
N LEU A 199 12.10 8.06 -21.94
CA LEU A 199 11.72 9.38 -22.44
C LEU A 199 11.27 9.35 -23.90
N ASP A 200 11.68 8.33 -24.64
CA ASP A 200 11.15 8.07 -25.97
C ASP A 200 9.94 7.12 -25.84
N PRO A 201 8.70 7.60 -26.10
CA PRO A 201 7.49 6.81 -25.93
C PRO A 201 7.37 5.65 -26.92
N ASP A 202 8.20 5.59 -27.97
CA ASP A 202 8.25 4.45 -28.88
C ASP A 202 8.87 3.22 -28.22
N TYR A 203 9.61 3.40 -27.13
CA TYR A 203 10.34 2.35 -26.42
C TYR A 203 9.77 2.02 -25.04
N GLN A 204 9.91 0.76 -24.64
CA GLN A 204 9.34 0.28 -23.38
C GLN A 204 9.97 0.96 -22.15
N ASN A 205 9.12 1.22 -21.15
CA ASN A 205 9.55 1.44 -19.77
C ASN A 205 10.19 0.17 -19.21
N MET A 206 11.01 0.32 -18.18
CA MET A 206 11.84 -0.77 -17.67
C MET A 206 11.85 -0.84 -16.13
N ALA A 207 12.09 -2.02 -15.60
CA ALA A 207 12.47 -2.24 -14.21
C ALA A 207 13.97 -2.57 -14.15
N ALA A 208 14.76 -1.70 -13.51
CA ALA A 208 16.16 -1.95 -13.22
C ALA A 208 16.28 -2.85 -11.99
N LEU A 209 17.15 -3.84 -12.04
CA LEU A 209 17.45 -4.73 -10.92
C LEU A 209 18.95 -4.69 -10.62
N ILE A 210 19.29 -4.37 -9.37
CA ILE A 210 20.65 -4.37 -8.85
C ILE A 210 20.74 -5.44 -7.77
N GLU A 211 21.72 -6.34 -7.89
CA GLU A 211 21.98 -7.45 -6.94
C GLU A 211 22.60 -6.98 -5.62
N ARG A 212 21.95 -6.04 -4.96
CA ARG A 212 22.32 -5.51 -3.65
C ARG A 212 21.08 -5.08 -2.89
N ALA A 213 21.07 -5.37 -1.60
CA ALA A 213 20.02 -4.91 -0.71
C ALA A 213 19.86 -3.38 -0.80
N PRO A 214 18.64 -2.86 -0.84
CA PRO A 214 18.43 -1.42 -0.82
C PRO A 214 18.87 -0.83 0.53
N PRO A 215 19.12 0.49 0.59
CA PRO A 215 19.33 1.18 1.86
C PRO A 215 18.19 0.85 2.85
N ASN A 216 18.52 0.77 4.13
CA ASN A 216 17.52 0.54 5.16
C ASN A 216 16.48 1.69 5.15
N THR A 217 15.20 1.35 5.08
CA THR A 217 14.09 2.31 5.05
C THR A 217 13.41 2.38 6.40
N VAL A 218 12.83 3.54 6.71
CA VAL A 218 12.01 3.67 7.92
C VAL A 218 10.74 2.81 7.83
N PRO A 219 10.19 2.35 8.98
CA PRO A 219 8.96 1.55 8.97
C PRO A 219 7.74 2.39 8.57
N VAL A 220 6.66 1.68 8.19
CA VAL A 220 5.37 2.25 7.78
C VAL A 220 4.26 1.68 8.68
N ALA A 221 3.26 2.51 8.96
CA ALA A 221 2.04 2.11 9.65
C ALA A 221 0.82 2.34 8.76
N GLU A 222 -0.11 1.40 8.74
CA GLU A 222 -1.44 1.57 8.13
C GLU A 222 -2.50 1.61 9.25
N PRO A 223 -2.83 2.81 9.76
CA PRO A 223 -3.76 2.95 10.88
C PRO A 223 -5.22 2.78 10.46
N SER A 224 -6.06 2.38 11.41
CA SER A 224 -7.51 2.30 11.31
C SER A 224 -8.15 2.77 12.61
N ILE A 225 -9.38 3.28 12.52
CA ILE A 225 -10.17 3.74 13.65
C ILE A 225 -11.60 3.23 13.51
N THR A 226 -12.16 2.74 14.61
CA THR A 226 -13.55 2.26 14.68
C THR A 226 -14.24 2.83 15.92
N GLY A 227 -15.57 2.85 15.91
CA GLY A 227 -16.37 3.34 17.02
C GLY A 227 -17.54 4.20 16.56
N THR A 228 -18.42 4.56 17.50
CA THR A 228 -19.55 5.45 17.21
C THR A 228 -19.18 6.89 17.59
N PRO A 229 -19.28 7.87 16.69
CA PRO A 229 -18.95 9.27 16.96
C PRO A 229 -20.07 9.94 17.78
N GLN A 230 -20.16 9.55 19.05
CA GLN A 230 -21.09 10.12 20.02
C GLN A 230 -20.37 10.43 21.33
N VAL A 231 -20.68 11.56 21.94
CA VAL A 231 -20.13 11.91 23.26
C VAL A 231 -20.39 10.79 24.26
N GLY A 232 -19.34 10.36 24.96
CA GLY A 232 -19.34 9.26 25.92
C GLY A 232 -19.19 7.85 25.30
N SER A 233 -19.15 7.73 23.98
CA SER A 233 -18.77 6.49 23.30
C SER A 233 -17.26 6.37 23.16
N THR A 234 -16.77 5.14 23.03
CA THR A 234 -15.34 4.86 22.83
C THR A 234 -15.05 4.65 21.35
N VAL A 235 -13.97 5.27 20.88
CA VAL A 235 -13.30 4.94 19.62
C VAL A 235 -12.06 4.10 19.91
N THR A 236 -11.74 3.20 19.00
CA THR A 236 -10.64 2.26 19.11
C THR A 236 -9.76 2.38 17.88
N GLY A 237 -8.47 2.64 18.11
CA GLY A 237 -7.44 2.66 17.09
C GLY A 237 -6.80 1.28 16.94
N SER A 238 -6.41 0.95 15.73
CA SER A 238 -5.54 -0.18 15.40
C SER A 238 -4.62 0.21 14.26
N TYR A 239 -3.56 -0.55 14.02
CA TYR A 239 -2.70 -0.36 12.85
C TYR A 239 -1.98 -1.66 12.52
N THR A 240 -1.52 -1.78 11.29
CA THR A 240 -0.49 -2.77 10.94
C THR A 240 0.87 -2.09 10.88
N TYR A 241 1.88 -2.78 11.39
CA TYR A 241 3.28 -2.38 11.24
C TYR A 241 3.89 -3.14 10.06
N ALA A 242 4.63 -2.42 9.23
CA ALA A 242 5.45 -3.03 8.21
C ALA A 242 6.79 -2.32 8.12
N ASP A 243 7.84 -3.12 7.94
CA ASP A 243 9.16 -2.62 7.61
C ASP A 243 9.64 -3.35 6.36
N ASN A 244 10.26 -2.65 5.42
CA ASN A 244 10.77 -3.32 4.22
C ASN A 244 11.90 -4.25 4.59
N ASN A 245 12.88 -3.80 5.38
CA ASN A 245 14.07 -4.55 5.77
C ASN A 245 13.80 -5.70 6.76
N GLY A 246 12.55 -5.86 7.23
CA GLY A 246 12.16 -6.87 8.20
C GLY A 246 12.54 -6.50 9.63
N ASP A 247 12.85 -5.23 9.89
CA ASP A 247 13.16 -4.74 11.23
C ASP A 247 11.92 -4.86 12.14
N ILE A 248 12.10 -5.51 13.29
CA ILE A 248 11.02 -5.74 14.25
C ILE A 248 10.57 -4.38 14.84
N GLU A 249 9.26 -4.23 15.00
CA GLU A 249 8.68 -3.05 15.66
C GLU A 249 9.28 -2.82 17.05
N ASN A 250 9.52 -1.55 17.39
CA ASN A 250 9.81 -1.08 18.74
C ASN A 250 8.50 -0.64 19.43
N PRO A 251 7.90 -1.45 20.32
CA PRO A 251 6.57 -1.19 20.88
C PRO A 251 6.49 0.08 21.76
N VAL A 252 7.62 0.49 22.34
CA VAL A 252 7.73 1.72 23.17
C VAL A 252 8.17 2.93 22.36
N GLY A 253 8.68 2.71 21.14
CA GLY A 253 9.02 3.77 20.20
C GLY A 253 7.87 4.14 19.26
N THR A 254 7.00 3.18 18.91
CA THR A 254 5.80 3.44 18.12
C THR A 254 4.79 4.19 18.97
N THR A 255 4.38 5.37 18.51
CA THR A 255 3.46 6.25 19.22
C THR A 255 2.16 6.44 18.46
N TYR A 256 1.09 6.71 19.19
CA TYR A 256 -0.21 7.08 18.63
C TYR A 256 -0.72 8.41 19.18
N GLN A 257 -1.61 9.03 18.42
CA GLN A 257 -2.38 10.20 18.81
C GLN A 257 -3.83 10.04 18.33
N PHE A 258 -4.81 10.24 19.22
CA PHE A 258 -6.18 10.57 18.83
C PHE A 258 -6.27 12.07 18.66
N VAL A 259 -6.80 12.49 17.52
CA VAL A 259 -6.84 13.90 17.11
C VAL A 259 -8.27 14.27 16.75
N THR A 260 -8.73 15.42 17.22
CA THR A 260 -10.00 16.01 16.81
C THR A 260 -9.77 17.23 15.93
N SER A 261 -10.57 17.38 14.87
CA SER A 261 -10.48 18.56 13.99
C SER A 261 -11.84 18.89 13.39
N PRO A 262 -12.17 20.18 13.19
CA PRO A 262 -13.39 20.56 12.48
C PRO A 262 -13.26 20.25 10.98
N ASN A 263 -12.02 20.09 10.48
CA ASN A 263 -11.76 19.71 9.11
C ASN A 263 -12.00 18.20 8.94
N PRO A 264 -12.67 17.76 7.87
CA PRO A 264 -12.90 16.34 7.57
C PRO A 264 -11.67 15.64 6.98
N SER A 265 -10.51 16.29 7.00
CA SER A 265 -9.24 15.72 6.54
C SER A 265 -8.10 16.45 7.23
N ILE A 266 -7.08 15.70 7.65
CA ILE A 266 -5.81 16.20 8.18
C ILE A 266 -4.66 15.38 7.58
N GLY A 267 -3.52 16.02 7.33
CA GLY A 267 -2.28 15.35 6.92
C GLY A 267 -1.42 14.88 8.09
N SER A 268 -1.53 15.55 9.24
CA SER A 268 -0.79 15.25 10.47
C SER A 268 -1.61 15.62 11.70
N ALA A 269 -1.27 15.03 12.84
CA ALA A 269 -1.85 15.37 14.13
C ALA A 269 -1.72 16.86 14.50
N SER A 270 -0.71 17.55 13.96
CA SER A 270 -0.49 18.99 14.18
C SER A 270 -1.56 19.90 13.56
N GLU A 271 -2.37 19.39 12.63
CA GLU A 271 -3.47 20.12 11.99
C GLU A 271 -4.80 20.05 12.77
N GLY A 272 -4.80 19.37 13.92
CA GLY A 272 -5.95 19.24 14.82
C GLY A 272 -5.57 19.44 16.28
N THR A 273 -6.48 19.03 17.16
CA THR A 273 -6.29 19.02 18.62
C THR A 273 -6.02 17.59 19.06
N VAL A 274 -4.84 17.34 19.63
CA VAL A 274 -4.50 16.03 20.21
C VAL A 274 -5.26 15.86 21.51
N VAL A 275 -6.12 14.85 21.59
CA VAL A 275 -7.00 14.59 22.75
C VAL A 275 -6.56 13.39 23.59
N ALA A 276 -5.78 12.49 23.00
CA ALA A 276 -5.08 11.42 23.71
C ALA A 276 -3.84 11.01 22.92
N SER A 277 -2.78 10.59 23.61
CA SER A 277 -1.55 10.14 22.98
C SER A 277 -0.81 9.17 23.88
N GLY A 278 0.06 8.35 23.30
CA GLY A 278 0.95 7.47 24.06
C GLY A 278 1.77 6.58 23.14
N THR A 279 2.44 5.59 23.75
CA THR A 279 3.03 4.48 23.00
C THR A 279 1.97 3.44 22.69
N THR A 280 2.05 2.78 21.54
CA THR A 280 1.06 1.77 21.18
C THR A 280 1.22 0.49 21.98
N GLY A 281 2.43 0.15 22.44
CA GLY A 281 2.71 -1.18 22.99
C GLY A 281 2.76 -2.26 21.90
N GLY A 282 2.87 -1.86 20.63
CA GLY A 282 3.00 -2.71 19.45
C GLY A 282 1.68 -2.91 18.67
N ALA A 283 1.78 -3.37 17.42
CA ALA A 283 0.66 -3.46 16.47
C ALA A 283 -0.46 -4.42 16.91
N GLY A 284 -0.18 -5.32 17.86
CA GLY A 284 -1.20 -6.19 18.46
C GLY A 284 -2.11 -5.50 19.49
N GLN A 285 -1.82 -4.25 19.85
CA GLN A 285 -2.58 -3.48 20.83
C GLN A 285 -3.58 -2.54 20.15
N THR A 286 -4.65 -2.22 20.88
CA THR A 286 -5.73 -1.35 20.39
C THR A 286 -5.97 -0.19 21.36
N PRO A 287 -5.24 0.93 21.21
CA PRO A 287 -5.48 2.13 22.00
C PRO A 287 -6.93 2.60 21.87
N THR A 288 -7.48 3.16 22.95
CA THR A 288 -8.86 3.63 22.98
C THR A 288 -8.96 5.06 23.48
N TYR A 289 -9.99 5.76 23.04
CA TYR A 289 -10.34 7.09 23.53
C TYR A 289 -11.84 7.21 23.70
N THR A 290 -12.29 7.67 24.87
CA THR A 290 -13.71 7.97 25.12
C THR A 290 -13.98 9.41 24.77
N LEU A 291 -14.89 9.63 23.82
CA LEU A 291 -15.24 10.95 23.32
C LEU A 291 -15.83 11.82 24.42
N GLN A 292 -15.28 13.02 24.58
CA GLN A 292 -15.65 13.99 25.58
C GLN A 292 -16.66 15.01 25.02
N PRO A 293 -17.39 15.74 25.88
CA PRO A 293 -18.27 16.82 25.42
C PRO A 293 -17.56 17.89 24.57
N GLY A 294 -16.25 18.10 24.78
CA GLY A 294 -15.43 19.03 24.00
C GLY A 294 -15.19 18.61 22.55
N ASP A 295 -15.40 17.32 22.23
CA ASP A 295 -15.22 16.79 20.88
C ASP A 295 -16.46 16.98 20.00
N LEU A 296 -17.55 17.53 20.55
CA LEU A 296 -18.81 17.71 19.82
C LEU A 296 -18.58 18.53 18.53
N ASN A 297 -19.17 18.04 17.43
CA ASN A 297 -19.01 18.58 16.07
C ASN A 297 -17.59 18.48 15.48
N GLN A 298 -16.66 17.76 16.12
CA GLN A 298 -15.33 17.48 15.57
C GLN A 298 -15.32 16.14 14.84
N ASN A 299 -14.44 16.00 13.87
CA ASN A 299 -14.04 14.71 13.29
C ASN A 299 -12.91 14.11 14.13
N VAL A 300 -12.90 12.79 14.27
CA VAL A 300 -11.90 12.07 15.08
C VAL A 300 -10.99 11.25 14.18
N PHE A 301 -9.69 11.36 14.42
CA PHE A 301 -8.65 10.69 13.67
C PHE A 301 -7.75 9.88 14.62
N PHE A 302 -7.15 8.83 14.09
CA PHE A 302 -6.10 8.08 14.77
C PHE A 302 -4.82 8.20 13.94
N CYS A 303 -3.77 8.74 14.54
CA CYS A 303 -2.47 8.92 13.90
C CYS A 303 -1.43 8.03 14.56
N VAL A 304 -0.54 7.43 13.77
CA VAL A 304 0.52 6.53 14.25
C VAL A 304 1.86 6.94 13.64
N THR A 305 2.89 6.98 14.48
CA THR A 305 4.30 7.11 14.06
C THR A 305 5.02 5.81 14.42
N PRO A 306 5.32 4.92 13.45
CA PRO A 306 5.96 3.65 13.72
C PRO A 306 7.44 3.83 14.06
N ALA A 307 7.97 2.95 14.91
CA ALA A 307 9.39 2.86 15.18
C ALA A 307 9.88 1.41 15.07
N ALA A 308 11.09 1.23 14.54
CA ALA A 308 11.78 -0.04 14.48
C ALA A 308 12.80 -0.17 15.63
N GLN A 309 13.13 -1.41 16.02
CA GLN A 309 14.19 -1.69 17.02
C GLN A 309 15.59 -1.50 16.45
N THR A 310 15.74 -1.72 15.14
CA THR A 310 16.98 -1.64 14.37
C THR A 310 16.72 -0.85 13.10
N GLY A 311 17.79 -0.45 12.41
CA GLY A 311 17.66 0.24 11.13
C GLY A 311 17.27 1.72 11.24
N ALA A 312 16.71 2.24 10.15
CA ALA A 312 16.23 3.59 10.05
C ALA A 312 14.90 3.72 10.82
N THR A 313 14.82 4.72 11.70
CA THR A 313 13.67 4.90 12.60
C THR A 313 13.68 6.34 13.15
N PRO A 314 12.54 6.98 13.42
CA PRO A 314 11.16 6.51 13.22
C PRO A 314 10.66 6.66 11.77
N GLY A 315 9.53 6.03 11.48
CA GLY A 315 8.76 6.26 10.26
C GLY A 315 7.96 7.56 10.27
N LEU A 316 7.28 7.83 9.15
CA LEU A 316 6.41 8.99 9.03
C LEU A 316 5.12 8.80 9.82
N GLU A 317 4.59 9.88 10.38
CA GLU A 317 3.24 9.89 10.95
C GLU A 317 2.20 9.71 9.84
N VAL A 318 1.26 8.78 10.04
CA VAL A 318 0.12 8.57 9.14
C VAL A 318 -1.16 8.66 9.96
N CYS A 319 -2.16 9.38 9.44
CA CYS A 319 -3.48 9.54 10.08
C CYS A 319 -4.57 8.81 9.27
N THR A 320 -5.58 8.31 9.96
CA THR A 320 -6.75 7.67 9.34
C THR A 320 -7.60 8.67 8.55
N SER A 321 -8.57 8.15 7.78
CA SER A 321 -9.79 8.90 7.47
C SER A 321 -10.59 9.22 8.76
N PRO A 322 -11.43 10.27 8.77
CA PRO A 322 -12.16 10.65 9.98
C PRO A 322 -13.27 9.66 10.35
N VAL A 323 -13.56 9.57 11.65
CA VAL A 323 -14.84 9.10 12.18
C VAL A 323 -15.56 10.29 12.79
N GLY A 324 -16.77 10.60 12.31
CA GLY A 324 -17.54 11.75 12.78
C GLY A 324 -18.29 12.47 11.67
N PRO A 325 -18.82 13.68 11.95
CA PRO A 325 -18.61 14.45 13.18
C PRO A 325 -19.21 13.81 14.46
N VAL A 326 -18.63 14.11 15.63
CA VAL A 326 -19.16 13.67 16.93
C VAL A 326 -20.49 14.34 17.24
N THR A 327 -21.47 13.53 17.63
CA THR A 327 -22.84 13.96 17.94
C THR A 327 -23.18 13.78 19.42
N THR A 328 -24.27 14.40 19.87
CA THR A 328 -24.77 14.18 21.24
C THR A 328 -25.30 12.76 21.40
N ARG A 329 -25.11 12.20 22.60
CA ARG A 329 -25.68 10.89 22.92
C ARG A 329 -27.19 11.01 23.07
N VAL A 330 -27.95 10.34 22.22
CA VAL A 330 -29.40 10.19 22.40
C VAL A 330 -29.61 9.11 23.44
N VAL A 331 -29.84 9.49 24.70
CA VAL A 331 -30.32 8.54 25.71
C VAL A 331 -31.75 8.23 25.34
N GLN A 332 -32.01 7.02 24.86
CA GLN A 332 -33.37 6.52 24.69
C GLN A 332 -34.01 6.55 26.09
N GLN A 333 -34.89 7.54 26.34
CA GLN A 333 -35.61 7.59 27.61
C GLN A 333 -36.38 6.27 27.74
N ALA A 334 -36.20 5.58 28.86
CA ALA A 334 -37.04 4.46 29.20
C ALA A 334 -38.51 4.91 29.03
N PRO A 335 -39.39 4.08 28.43
CA PRO A 335 -40.79 4.44 28.29
C PRO A 335 -41.29 4.88 29.66
N THR A 336 -41.70 6.14 29.78
CA THR A 336 -42.35 6.62 30.99
C THR A 336 -43.52 5.67 31.24
N PRO A 337 -43.61 5.01 32.41
CA PRO A 337 -44.74 4.15 32.69
C PRO A 337 -46.00 4.95 32.45
N VAL A 338 -46.82 4.52 31.49
CA VAL A 338 -48.15 5.09 31.30
C VAL A 338 -48.83 4.97 32.66
N PRO A 339 -49.32 6.07 33.26
CA PRO A 339 -50.05 5.98 34.52
C PRO A 339 -51.13 4.92 34.35
N GLY A 340 -50.98 3.80 35.04
CA GLY A 340 -51.99 2.76 35.02
C GLY A 340 -53.30 3.40 35.44
N LEU A 341 -54.37 3.18 34.67
CA LEU A 341 -55.71 3.58 35.08
C LEU A 341 -55.93 3.02 36.50
N GLY A 342 -56.01 3.90 37.50
CA GLY A 342 -56.23 3.48 38.88
C GLY A 342 -57.47 2.60 38.95
N SER A 343 -57.53 1.65 39.89
CA SER A 343 -58.63 0.68 39.99
C SER A 343 -60.03 1.33 39.96
N TRP A 344 -60.15 2.58 40.42
CA TRP A 344 -61.36 3.39 40.33
C TRP A 344 -61.78 3.76 38.89
N ALA A 345 -60.83 4.05 38.01
CA ALA A 345 -61.11 4.34 36.60
C ALA A 345 -61.57 3.08 35.85
N LEU A 346 -61.04 1.90 36.21
CA LEU A 346 -61.50 0.60 35.69
C LEU A 346 -62.92 0.24 36.16
N ILE A 347 -63.24 0.51 37.43
CA ILE A 347 -64.59 0.30 37.98
C ILE A 347 -65.60 1.26 37.32
N GLY A 348 -65.19 2.52 37.08
CA GLY A 348 -66.00 3.49 36.35
C GLY A 348 -66.32 3.03 34.91
N LEU A 349 -65.31 2.51 34.19
CA LEU A 349 -65.49 2.04 32.80
C LEU A 349 -66.39 0.79 32.71
N ALA A 350 -66.25 -0.16 33.65
CA ALA A 350 -67.07 -1.36 33.71
C ALA A 350 -68.55 -1.03 34.03
N SER A 351 -68.78 -0.02 34.88
CA SER A 351 -70.11 0.48 35.21
C SER A 351 -70.80 1.14 34.00
N LEU A 352 -70.02 1.88 33.20
CA LEU A 352 -70.53 2.54 31.98
C LEU A 352 -70.92 1.52 30.90
N LEU A 353 -70.13 0.46 30.74
CA LEU A 353 -70.42 -0.64 29.80
C LEU A 353 -71.63 -1.48 30.23
N ALA A 354 -71.82 -1.71 31.54
CA ALA A 354 -73.01 -2.39 32.06
C ALA A 354 -74.28 -1.55 31.84
N LEU A 355 -74.22 -0.23 32.02
CA LEU A 355 -75.35 0.68 31.76
C LEU A 355 -75.72 0.76 30.26
N LEU A 356 -74.73 0.72 29.37
CA LEU A 356 -74.95 0.70 27.92
C LEU A 356 -75.44 -0.66 27.41
N GLY A 357 -74.99 -1.77 28.01
CA GLY A 357 -75.45 -3.13 27.69
C GLY A 357 -76.92 -3.38 28.07
N ILE A 358 -77.37 -2.87 29.22
CA ILE A 358 -78.75 -3.03 29.69
C ILE A 358 -79.74 -2.25 28.83
N ARG A 359 -79.33 -1.14 28.20
CA ARG A 359 -80.20 -0.40 27.26
C ARG A 359 -80.44 -1.14 25.93
N ARG A 360 -79.57 -2.06 25.52
CA ARG A 360 -79.76 -2.85 24.28
C ARG A 360 -80.66 -4.07 24.44
N GLN A 361 -80.84 -4.59 25.65
CA GLN A 361 -81.69 -5.78 25.89
C GLN A 361 -83.18 -5.49 26.09
N ARG A 362 -83.62 -4.23 26.03
CA ARG A 362 -85.05 -3.85 26.16
C ARG A 362 -85.74 -3.47 24.84
N GLN A 363 -85.13 -3.76 23.69
CA GLN A 363 -85.77 -3.60 22.37
C GLN A 363 -85.57 -4.83 21.47
N GLY A 364 -85.88 -6.02 22.00
CA GLY A 364 -85.98 -7.26 21.23
C GLY A 364 -87.23 -8.01 21.62
#